data_AF-A0A965MX53-F1
#
_entry.id   AF-A0A965MX53-F1
#
_cell.length_a   1.000
_cell.length_b   1.000
_cell.length_c   1.000
_cell.angle_alpha   90.00
_cell.angle_beta   90.00
_cell.angle_gamma   90.00
#
_symmetry.space_group_name_H-M   'P 1'
#
loop_
_entity.id
_entity.type
_entity.pdbx_description
1 polymer ?
#
loop_
_entity_poly.entity_id
_entity_poly.type
_entity_poly.pdbx_seq_one_letter_code
_entity_poly.pdbx_strand_id
1 'polypeptide(L)'
;MSGRWQRLYRGETTIDFYGRRRYGFIFSGALLVVTLVSLFAQGLNLGIDFKGGVSWEAPVTKTLDTAAAKKVLATAGIAEREAKFQVL
;
A
#
# COMPACT_ATOMS: atom_id res chain seq x y z
N MET A 1 -39.77 14.43 -15.71
CA MET A 1 -38.73 13.41 -16.01
C MET A 1 -38.36 12.73 -14.71
N SER A 2 -38.90 11.56 -14.38
CA SER A 2 -38.53 10.83 -13.17
C SER A 2 -37.18 10.13 -13.38
N GLY A 3 -36.12 10.72 -12.82
CA GLY A 3 -34.78 10.15 -12.90
C GLY A 3 -34.67 8.85 -12.10
N ARG A 4 -33.82 7.92 -12.55
CA ARG A 4 -33.49 6.68 -11.82
C ARG A 4 -33.09 6.94 -10.36
N TRP A 5 -32.45 8.07 -10.10
CA TRP A 5 -32.07 8.55 -8.77
C TRP A 5 -33.27 8.84 -7.85
N GLN A 6 -34.36 9.37 -8.40
CA GLN A 6 -35.57 9.68 -7.63
C GLN A 6 -36.29 8.40 -7.18
N ARG A 7 -36.24 7.34 -7.99
CA ARG A 7 -36.80 6.01 -7.70
C ARG A 7 -35.98 5.23 -6.68
N LEU A 8 -34.66 5.47 -6.63
CA LEU A 8 -33.79 4.93 -5.59
C LEU A 8 -34.09 5.57 -4.23
N TYR A 9 -34.25 6.90 -4.18
CA TYR A 9 -34.55 7.63 -2.94
C TYR A 9 -35.90 7.24 -2.32
N ARG A 10 -36.92 6.97 -3.15
CA ARG A 10 -38.25 6.56 -2.68
C ARG A 10 -38.41 5.06 -2.40
N GLY A 11 -37.33 4.27 -2.53
CA GLY A 11 -37.38 2.83 -2.28
C GLY A 11 -38.17 2.02 -3.33
N GLU A 12 -38.50 2.62 -4.48
CA GLU A 12 -39.23 1.97 -5.58
C GLU A 12 -38.34 1.02 -6.42
N THR A 13 -37.11 0.76 -5.96
CA THR A 13 -36.10 0.00 -6.69
C THR A 13 -35.69 -1.23 -5.89
N THR A 14 -36.12 -2.40 -6.36
CA THR A 14 -35.69 -3.69 -5.81
C THR A 14 -34.43 -4.14 -6.53
N ILE A 15 -33.31 -4.22 -5.81
CA ILE A 15 -32.04 -4.77 -6.31
C ILE A 15 -31.85 -6.15 -5.70
N ASP A 16 -31.74 -7.18 -6.54
CA ASP A 16 -31.40 -8.53 -6.09
C ASP A 16 -29.89 -8.67 -5.89
N PHE A 17 -29.45 -8.34 -4.68
CA PHE A 17 -28.06 -8.51 -4.26
C PHE A 17 -27.70 -9.99 -4.06
N TYR A 18 -28.64 -10.79 -3.56
CA TYR A 18 -28.37 -12.18 -3.17
C TYR A 18 -28.26 -13.12 -4.38
N GLY A 19 -29.07 -12.91 -5.42
CA GLY A 19 -28.98 -13.62 -6.69
C GLY A 19 -27.71 -13.28 -7.48
N ARG A 20 -27.16 -12.08 -7.28
CA ARG A 20 -25.92 -11.62 -7.93
C ARG A 20 -24.64 -11.84 -7.12
N ARG A 21 -24.73 -12.47 -5.94
CA ARG A 21 -23.58 -12.69 -5.03
C ARG A 21 -22.37 -13.34 -5.70
N ARG A 22 -22.60 -14.21 -6.69
CA ARG A 22 -21.53 -14.91 -7.43
C ARG A 22 -20.59 -13.93 -8.13
N TYR A 23 -21.11 -12.85 -8.71
CA TYR A 23 -20.29 -11.83 -9.34
C TYR A 23 -19.39 -11.11 -8.33
N GLY A 24 -19.93 -10.82 -7.14
CA GLY A 24 -19.15 -10.27 -6.03
C GLY A 24 -18.01 -11.20 -5.61
N PHE A 25 -18.32 -12.49 -5.40
CA PHE A 25 -17.30 -13.48 -5.02
C PHE A 25 -16.23 -13.68 -6.09
N ILE A 26 -16.60 -13.70 -7.38
CA ILE A 26 -15.63 -13.80 -8.48
C ILE A 26 -14.71 -12.59 -8.49
N PHE A 27 -15.27 -11.38 -8.37
CA PHE A 27 -14.47 -10.16 -8.34
C PHE A 27 -13.52 -10.11 -7.14
N SER A 28 -14.01 -10.42 -5.93
CA SER A 28 -13.18 -10.49 -4.73
C SER A 28 -12.11 -11.57 -4.84
N GLY A 29 -12.46 -12.75 -5.36
CA GLY A 29 -11.51 -13.84 -5.59
C GLY A 29 -10.41 -13.46 -6.58
N ALA A 30 -10.76 -12.81 -7.69
CA ALA A 30 -9.80 -12.31 -8.65
C ALA A 30 -8.85 -11.28 -8.02
N LEU A 31 -9.37 -10.36 -7.19
CA LEU A 31 -8.56 -9.36 -6.51
C LEU A 31 -7.55 -10.00 -5.53
N LEU A 32 -7.99 -11.02 -4.78
CA LEU A 32 -7.10 -11.80 -3.92
C LEU A 32 -6.00 -12.50 -4.71
N VAL A 33 -6.34 -13.16 -5.83
CA VAL A 33 -5.36 -13.82 -6.70
C VAL A 33 -4.34 -12.82 -7.23
N VAL A 34 -4.78 -11.68 -7.75
CA VAL A 34 -3.88 -10.61 -8.24
C VAL A 34 -2.95 -10.13 -7.12
N THR A 35 -3.46 -9.97 -5.91
CA THR A 35 -2.68 -9.53 -4.75
C THR A 35 -1.60 -10.55 -4.40
N LEU A 36 -1.96 -11.84 -4.33
CA LEU A 36 -1.01 -12.93 -4.09
C LEU A 36 0.07 -12.97 -5.17
N VAL A 37 -0.32 -12.95 -6.45
CA VAL A 37 0.63 -12.94 -7.58
C VAL A 37 1.56 -11.74 -7.50
N SER A 38 1.06 -10.54 -7.21
CA SER A 38 1.88 -9.33 -7.05
C SER A 38 2.91 -9.49 -5.93
N LEU A 39 2.50 -10.06 -4.80
CA LEU A 39 3.36 -10.26 -3.63
C LEU A 39 4.53 -11.21 -3.94
N PHE A 40 4.29 -12.30 -4.67
CA PHE A 40 5.34 -13.23 -5.07
C PHE A 40 6.21 -12.72 -6.22
N ALA A 41 5.63 -11.98 -7.18
CA ALA A 41 6.37 -11.49 -8.35
C ALA A 41 7.27 -10.29 -8.03
N GLN A 42 6.82 -9.37 -7.18
CA GLN A 42 7.59 -8.18 -6.80
C GLN A 42 8.50 -8.41 -5.58
N GLY A 43 8.21 -9.46 -4.81
CA GLY A 43 8.85 -9.71 -3.52
C GLY A 43 8.31 -8.83 -2.40
N LEU A 44 8.66 -9.19 -1.17
CA LEU A 44 8.27 -8.46 0.03
C LEU A 44 9.35 -7.45 0.41
N ASN A 45 8.95 -6.22 0.76
CA ASN A 45 9.82 -5.27 1.45
C ASN A 45 9.95 -5.68 2.91
N LEU A 46 10.75 -6.72 3.16
CA LEU A 46 10.96 -7.29 4.48
C LEU A 46 11.66 -6.29 5.39
N GLY A 47 11.06 -6.04 6.56
CA GLY A 47 11.66 -5.25 7.61
C GLY A 47 12.88 -5.93 8.23
N ILE A 48 13.56 -5.19 9.11
CA ILE A 48 14.76 -5.65 9.82
C ILE A 48 14.51 -6.93 10.62
N ASP A 49 13.31 -7.12 11.18
CA ASP A 49 12.95 -8.31 11.96
C ASP A 49 12.99 -9.61 11.15
N PHE A 50 12.87 -9.53 9.82
CA PHE A 50 12.83 -10.69 8.94
C PHE A 50 14.12 -10.89 8.13
N LYS A 51 14.74 -9.79 7.69
CA LYS A 51 15.96 -9.84 6.87
C LYS A 51 17.23 -9.80 7.72
N GLY A 52 17.14 -9.34 8.96
CA GLY A 52 18.30 -8.93 9.75
C GLY A 52 18.95 -7.66 9.19
N GLY A 53 19.86 -7.07 9.96
CA GLY A 53 20.58 -5.86 9.57
C GLY A 53 20.60 -4.82 10.68
N VAL A 54 20.87 -3.57 10.33
CA VAL A 54 20.89 -2.42 11.24
C VAL A 54 19.97 -1.33 10.71
N SER A 55 19.04 -0.86 11.55
CA SER A 55 18.12 0.22 11.23
C SER A 55 18.55 1.46 11.98
N TRP A 56 18.76 2.56 11.25
CA TRP A 56 19.20 3.83 11.81
C TRP A 56 18.06 4.83 11.73
N GLU A 57 17.54 5.23 12.90
CA GLU A 57 16.61 6.35 13.00
C GLU A 57 17.40 7.61 13.33
N ALA A 58 17.34 8.62 12.46
CA ALA A 58 17.98 9.90 12.66
C ALA A 58 16.91 11.00 12.69
N PRO A 59 16.86 11.85 13.74
CA PRO A 59 15.94 12.98 13.77
C PRO A 59 16.30 13.96 12.66
N VAL A 60 15.39 14.14 11.71
CA VAL A 60 15.56 15.11 10.64
C VAL A 60 15.16 16.49 11.15
N THR A 61 16.15 17.29 11.56
CA THR A 61 15.95 18.72 11.79
C THR A 61 15.60 19.39 10.46
N LYS A 62 14.77 20.45 10.45
CA LYS A 62 14.29 21.17 9.24
C LYS A 62 15.35 21.54 8.17
N THR A 63 16.63 21.48 8.51
CA THR A 63 17.78 21.79 7.66
C THR A 63 18.43 20.55 6.99
N LEU A 64 18.00 19.34 7.32
CA LEU A 64 18.54 18.09 6.76
C LEU A 64 17.63 17.59 5.63
N ASP A 65 18.05 17.87 4.40
CA ASP A 65 17.46 17.24 3.22
C ASP A 65 17.88 15.76 3.15
N THR A 66 16.95 14.89 2.74
CA THR A 66 17.17 13.46 2.53
C THR A 66 18.35 13.17 1.60
N ALA A 67 18.64 14.08 0.65
CA ALA A 67 19.80 13.99 -0.23
C ALA A 67 21.13 14.20 0.51
N ALA A 68 21.18 15.13 1.48
CA ALA A 68 22.36 15.36 2.31
C ALA A 68 22.63 14.17 3.24
N ALA A 69 21.58 13.59 3.82
CA ALA A 69 21.68 12.41 4.68
C ALA A 69 22.26 11.20 3.93
N LYS A 70 21.79 10.95 2.70
CA LYS A 70 22.34 9.88 1.84
C LYS A 70 23.83 10.07 1.53
N LYS A 71 24.26 11.29 1.25
CA LYS A 71 25.67 11.60 0.95
C LYS A 71 26.61 11.32 2.13
N VAL A 72 26.17 11.58 3.36
CA VAL A 72 26.93 11.26 4.57
C VAL A 72 27.07 9.75 4.76
N LEU A 73 25.97 9.00 4.58
CA LEU A 73 26.01 7.53 4.70
C LEU A 73 26.90 6.88 3.64
N ALA A 74 26.85 7.38 2.40
CA ALA A 74 27.73 6.93 1.33
C ALA A 74 29.22 7.16 1.65
N THR A 75 29.55 8.29 2.30
CA THR A 75 30.91 8.61 2.74
C THR A 75 31.36 7.71 3.91
N ALA A 76 30.43 7.29 4.77
CA ALA A 76 30.68 6.36 5.87
C ALA A 76 30.78 4.89 5.43
N GLY A 77 30.61 4.59 4.14
CA GLY A 77 30.66 3.22 3.61
C GLY A 77 29.42 2.38 3.92
N ILE A 78 28.32 3.00 4.35
CA ILE A 78 27.06 2.32 4.67
C ILE A 78 26.19 2.27 3.40
N ALA A 79 25.80 1.07 2.97
CA ALA A 79 25.00 0.90 1.76
C ALA A 79 23.58 1.47 1.96
N GLU A 80 23.12 2.31 1.02
CA GLU A 80 21.80 2.97 1.07
C GLU A 80 20.61 1.99 1.15
N ARG A 81 20.82 0.72 0.77
CA ARG A 81 19.79 -0.33 0.82
C ARG A 81 19.39 -0.74 2.24
N GLU A 82 20.16 -0.33 3.25
CA GLU A 82 19.96 -0.70 4.65
C GLU A 82 19.42 0.47 5.50
N ALA A 83 19.37 1.69 4.95
CA ALA A 83 18.99 2.88 5.70
C ALA A 83 17.58 3.35 5.34
N LYS A 84 16.64 3.23 6.29
CA LYS A 84 15.29 3.79 6.17
C LYS A 84 15.23 5.15 6.85
N PHE A 85 15.14 6.22 6.05
CA PHE A 85 14.97 7.57 6.57
C PHE A 85 13.50 7.82 6.92
N GLN A 86 13.20 8.00 8.19
CA GLN A 86 11.87 8.39 8.66
C GLN A 86 11.91 9.87 9.07
N VAL A 87 11.23 10.71 8.29
CA VAL A 87 10.94 12.10 8.65
C VAL A 87 9.71 12.05 9.55
N LEU A 88 9.85 12.48 10.81
CA LEU A 88 8.73 12.73 11.71
C LEU A 88 8.06 14.08 11.37
#